data_AF-J4Q7K2-F1
#
_entry.id   AF-J4Q7K2-F1
#
_cell.length_a   1.000
_cell.length_b   1.000
_cell.length_c   1.000
_cell.angle_alpha   90.00
_cell.angle_beta   90.00
_cell.angle_gamma   90.00
#
_symmetry.space_group_name_H-M   'P 1'
#
loop_
_entity.id
_entity.type
_entity.pdbx_description
1 polymer ?
#
loop_
_entity_poly.entity_id
_entity_poly.type
_entity_poly.pdbx_seq_one_letter_code
_entity_poly.pdbx_strand_id
1 'polypeptide(L)'
;MKNISRLCAAFAVLGTSILSGCSSMLTTEDSAPYTVDDVINIVTSDFAVCKPHIVSISTEVEKEKPFQRNTYVLYDETNDFTFSCNAVVRRPTLPLPCAQRDTNAAFAYAEAYAAHLNPQICAMTAQYGFRTATREESAALIQSKIKRKQGNTELSLFDEGDFIFVSDGASGADMVTICRNLYDMYRPEGDGVILSNLYGRKITFCYLPPGEEDLTKARFILFFTLEGRNDWAATLSDNPGSSSNEKDVAVLEKNLAHFFEKCLHDAVQGSH
;
A
#
# COMPACT_ATOMS: atom_id res chain seq x y z
N MET A 1 52.82 20.06 10.74
CA MET A 1 52.07 19.97 9.46
C MET A 1 52.36 18.67 8.70
N LYS A 2 52.13 17.48 9.30
CA LYS A 2 52.37 16.19 8.61
C LYS A 2 51.24 15.15 8.74
N ASN A 3 50.23 15.41 9.58
CA ASN A 3 49.16 14.44 9.87
C ASN A 3 47.80 14.75 9.20
N ILE A 4 47.63 15.94 8.60
CA ILE A 4 46.36 16.30 7.92
C ILE A 4 46.31 15.69 6.50
N SER A 5 47.45 15.51 5.85
CA SER A 5 47.53 14.96 4.49
C SER A 5 47.15 13.46 4.41
N ARG A 6 47.36 12.69 5.49
CA ARG A 6 47.00 11.26 5.51
C ARG A 6 45.51 11.00 5.75
N LEU A 7 44.81 11.89 6.46
CA LEU A 7 43.36 11.76 6.65
C LEU A 7 42.58 12.06 5.35
N CYS A 8 43.01 13.07 4.58
CA CYS A 8 42.38 13.38 3.30
C CYS A 8 42.62 12.30 2.24
N ALA A 9 43.78 11.63 2.26
CA ALA A 9 44.06 10.52 1.37
C ALA A 9 43.24 9.25 1.72
N ALA A 10 42.99 8.99 3.01
CA ALA A 10 42.15 7.86 3.43
C ALA A 10 40.68 8.03 3.06
N PHE A 11 40.14 9.26 3.09
CA PHE A 11 38.79 9.56 2.60
C PHE A 11 38.68 9.53 1.06
N ALA A 12 39.73 9.89 0.33
CA ALA A 12 39.75 9.80 -1.13
C ALA A 12 39.84 8.34 -1.64
N VAL A 13 40.48 7.44 -0.87
CA VAL A 13 40.60 6.02 -1.24
C VAL A 13 39.37 5.20 -0.85
N LEU A 14 38.63 5.58 0.20
CA LEU A 14 37.31 4.99 0.47
C LEU A 14 36.22 5.44 -0.54
N GLY A 15 36.47 6.52 -1.30
CA GLY A 15 35.58 7.01 -2.35
C GLY A 15 35.82 6.42 -3.74
N THR A 16 36.77 5.50 -3.92
CA THR A 16 37.14 4.98 -5.26
C THR A 16 37.09 3.46 -5.40
N SER A 17 36.52 2.74 -4.43
CA SER A 17 36.40 1.27 -4.46
C SER A 17 34.96 0.74 -4.31
N ILE A 18 33.96 1.49 -4.78
CA ILE A 18 32.64 0.94 -5.13
C ILE A 18 32.51 1.13 -6.64
N LEU A 19 33.09 0.22 -7.44
CA LEU A 19 32.31 -0.78 -8.16
C LEU A 19 31.01 -0.19 -8.72
N SER A 20 31.02 0.12 -10.02
CA SER A 20 29.92 -0.12 -10.96
C SER A 20 28.60 -0.57 -10.29
N GLY A 21 27.69 0.37 -10.00
CA GLY A 21 26.27 0.01 -9.85
C GLY A 21 25.43 0.70 -8.78
N CYS A 22 25.97 1.48 -7.84
CA CYS A 22 25.14 2.15 -6.82
C CYS A 22 25.30 3.67 -6.87
N SER A 23 24.33 4.36 -7.47
CA SER A 23 24.22 5.82 -7.41
C SER A 23 24.11 6.29 -5.95
N SER A 24 25.00 7.19 -5.51
CA SER A 24 24.94 7.73 -4.14
C SER A 24 23.66 8.54 -3.90
N MET A 25 23.01 8.36 -2.74
CA MET A 25 21.81 9.11 -2.37
C MET A 25 22.05 10.63 -2.32
N LEU A 26 23.16 11.06 -1.73
CA LEU A 26 23.54 12.49 -1.68
C LEU A 26 24.19 12.92 -2.99
N THR A 27 23.83 14.12 -3.45
CA THR A 27 24.21 14.63 -4.76
C THR A 27 24.17 16.17 -4.83
N THR A 28 24.42 16.76 -5.99
CA THR A 28 24.27 18.21 -6.26
C THR A 28 23.00 18.54 -7.03
N GLU A 29 22.55 19.80 -7.02
CA GLU A 29 21.31 20.23 -7.69
C GLU A 29 21.33 19.98 -9.23
N ASP A 30 22.52 19.95 -9.83
CA ASP A 30 22.76 19.69 -11.26
C ASP A 30 23.03 18.21 -11.60
N SER A 31 22.93 17.33 -10.61
CA SER A 31 23.08 15.90 -10.83
C SER A 31 21.85 15.30 -11.52
N ALA A 32 22.03 14.14 -12.16
CA ALA A 32 20.91 13.34 -12.63
C ALA A 32 20.23 12.61 -11.45
N PRO A 33 18.90 12.35 -11.51
CA PRO A 33 18.20 11.48 -10.56
C PRO A 33 18.69 10.02 -10.70
N TYR A 34 18.09 9.09 -9.94
CA TYR A 34 18.34 7.66 -10.15
C TYR A 34 18.06 7.27 -11.59
N THR A 35 18.95 6.46 -12.17
CA THR A 35 18.76 5.89 -13.50
C THR A 35 17.65 4.84 -13.47
N VAL A 36 17.19 4.40 -14.65
CA VAL A 36 16.20 3.32 -14.73
C VAL A 36 16.75 2.02 -14.13
N ASP A 37 18.03 1.70 -14.32
CA ASP A 37 18.67 0.51 -13.76
C ASP A 37 18.79 0.60 -12.22
N ASP A 38 19.11 1.78 -11.68
CA ASP A 38 19.10 2.01 -10.22
C ASP A 38 17.69 1.75 -9.65
N VAL A 39 16.64 2.26 -10.31
CA VAL A 39 15.24 2.06 -9.90
C VAL A 39 14.85 0.58 -9.96
N ILE A 40 15.18 -0.13 -11.04
CA ILE A 40 14.92 -1.57 -11.18
C ILE A 40 15.61 -2.35 -10.06
N ASN A 41 16.88 -2.02 -9.76
CA ASN A 41 17.64 -2.67 -8.69
C ASN A 41 17.02 -2.42 -7.31
N ILE A 42 16.58 -1.18 -7.03
CA ILE A 42 15.88 -0.85 -5.78
C ILE A 42 14.62 -1.70 -5.63
N VAL A 43 13.73 -1.70 -6.65
CA VAL A 43 12.48 -2.45 -6.57
C VAL A 43 12.71 -3.95 -6.48
N THR A 44 13.63 -4.50 -7.28
CA THR A 44 13.93 -5.94 -7.28
C THR A 44 14.52 -6.39 -5.95
N SER A 45 15.34 -5.54 -5.31
CA SER A 45 15.90 -5.81 -3.98
C SER A 45 14.85 -5.71 -2.88
N ASP A 46 14.08 -4.63 -2.84
CA ASP A 46 13.10 -4.37 -1.79
C ASP A 46 11.94 -5.39 -1.84
N PHE A 47 11.49 -5.77 -3.04
CA PHE A 47 10.37 -6.68 -3.25
C PHE A 47 10.81 -8.08 -3.68
N ALA A 48 12.00 -8.54 -3.29
CA ALA A 48 12.54 -9.85 -3.67
C ALA A 48 11.57 -11.02 -3.40
N VAL A 49 10.76 -10.92 -2.32
CA VAL A 49 9.70 -11.88 -1.97
C VAL A 49 8.59 -12.01 -3.02
N CYS A 50 8.35 -10.94 -3.79
CA CYS A 50 7.40 -10.91 -4.91
C CYS A 50 8.00 -11.46 -6.21
N LYS A 51 9.30 -11.79 -6.21
CA LYS A 51 10.08 -12.32 -7.34
C LYS A 51 9.90 -11.52 -8.65
N PRO A 52 9.97 -10.17 -8.60
CA PRO A 52 9.73 -9.34 -9.77
C PRO A 52 10.77 -9.59 -10.87
N HIS A 53 10.33 -9.50 -12.12
CA HIS A 53 11.22 -9.44 -13.29
C HIS A 53 10.90 -8.18 -14.09
N ILE A 54 11.62 -7.08 -13.82
CA ILE A 54 11.24 -5.75 -14.29
C ILE A 54 12.02 -5.36 -15.55
N VAL A 55 11.28 -4.93 -16.58
CA VAL A 55 11.81 -4.37 -17.82
C VAL A 55 11.36 -2.92 -17.99
N SER A 56 12.21 -2.10 -18.61
CA SER A 56 11.86 -0.70 -18.93
C SER A 56 11.06 -0.61 -20.22
N ILE A 57 9.93 0.10 -20.17
CA ILE A 57 9.12 0.42 -21.36
C ILE A 57 9.52 1.79 -21.91
N SER A 58 9.51 2.81 -21.06
CA SER A 58 9.81 4.19 -21.48
C SER A 58 10.45 5.00 -20.35
N THR A 59 11.14 6.06 -20.77
CA THR A 59 11.77 7.06 -19.91
C THR A 59 11.44 8.44 -20.46
N GLU A 60 10.96 9.31 -19.60
CA GLU A 60 10.66 10.71 -19.93
C GLU A 60 11.33 11.66 -18.93
N VAL A 61 11.89 12.75 -19.44
CA VAL A 61 12.39 13.85 -18.59
C VAL A 61 11.25 14.84 -18.40
N GLU A 62 10.57 14.75 -17.25
CA GLU A 62 9.45 15.65 -16.92
C GLU A 62 9.93 17.05 -16.55
N LYS A 63 11.13 17.16 -15.98
CA LYS A 63 11.72 18.45 -15.61
C LYS A 63 13.23 18.42 -15.81
N GLU A 64 13.73 19.38 -16.58
CA GLU A 64 15.16 19.61 -16.76
C GLU A 64 15.85 20.21 -15.51
N LYS A 65 17.18 20.17 -15.52
CA LYS A 65 18.01 20.73 -14.46
C LYS A 65 17.80 22.25 -14.29
N PRO A 66 17.98 22.79 -13.06
CA PRO A 66 18.35 22.10 -11.82
C PRO A 66 17.17 21.38 -11.15
N PHE A 67 17.49 20.39 -10.30
CA PHE A 67 16.51 19.48 -9.68
C PHE A 67 15.71 18.71 -10.73
N GLN A 68 16.43 17.95 -11.54
CA GLN A 68 15.86 17.15 -12.62
C GLN A 68 14.90 16.10 -12.06
N ARG A 69 13.81 15.86 -12.81
CA ARG A 69 12.81 14.82 -12.54
C ARG A 69 12.61 13.99 -13.80
N ASN A 70 12.72 12.69 -13.65
CA ASN A 70 12.43 11.72 -14.68
C ASN A 70 11.25 10.86 -14.25
N THR A 71 10.45 10.45 -15.22
CA THR A 71 9.38 9.46 -15.09
C THR A 71 9.77 8.21 -15.87
N TYR A 72 9.54 7.06 -15.26
CA TYR A 72 9.81 5.75 -15.84
C TYR A 72 8.52 4.94 -15.88
N VAL A 73 8.25 4.31 -17.03
CA VAL A 73 7.22 3.27 -17.16
C VAL A 73 7.91 1.93 -17.21
N LEU A 74 7.55 1.05 -16.29
CA LEU A 74 8.19 -0.24 -16.05
C LEU A 74 7.13 -1.36 -16.09
N TYR A 75 7.54 -2.54 -16.54
CA TYR A 75 6.68 -3.73 -16.61
C TYR A 75 7.33 -4.88 -15.85
N ASP A 76 6.56 -5.52 -14.98
CA ASP A 76 6.95 -6.74 -14.30
C ASP A 76 6.44 -7.96 -15.09
N GLU A 77 7.34 -8.69 -15.72
CA GLU A 77 7.02 -9.87 -16.54
C GLU A 77 6.55 -11.06 -15.69
N THR A 78 6.99 -11.15 -14.43
CA THR A 78 6.60 -12.26 -13.54
C THR A 78 5.16 -12.11 -13.07
N ASN A 79 4.81 -10.89 -12.64
CA ASN A 79 3.51 -10.60 -12.06
C ASN A 79 2.52 -9.97 -13.07
N ASP A 80 2.94 -9.77 -14.32
CA ASP A 80 2.12 -9.29 -15.44
C ASP A 80 1.38 -7.97 -15.13
N PHE A 81 2.12 -6.94 -14.73
CA PHE A 81 1.57 -5.60 -14.58
C PHE A 81 2.57 -4.49 -14.91
N THR A 82 2.03 -3.34 -15.31
CA THR A 82 2.79 -2.11 -15.58
C THR A 82 2.63 -1.12 -14.44
N PHE A 83 3.69 -0.41 -14.10
CA PHE A 83 3.66 0.69 -13.14
C PHE A 83 4.50 1.87 -13.62
N SER A 84 4.18 3.06 -13.09
CA SER A 84 4.90 4.29 -13.41
C SER A 84 5.46 4.91 -12.14
N CYS A 85 6.72 5.32 -12.19
CA CYS A 85 7.38 5.92 -11.04
C CYS A 85 8.25 7.10 -11.46
N ASN A 86 8.59 7.93 -10.48
CA ASN A 86 9.41 9.11 -10.65
C ASN A 86 10.72 8.94 -9.90
N ALA A 87 11.79 9.46 -10.49
CA ALA A 87 13.06 9.69 -9.82
C ALA A 87 13.41 11.18 -9.91
N VAL A 88 13.78 11.76 -8.77
CA VAL A 88 14.00 13.20 -8.63
C VAL A 88 15.33 13.50 -7.96
N VAL A 89 15.89 14.65 -8.29
CA VAL A 89 16.82 15.35 -7.39
C VAL A 89 16.03 16.42 -6.65
N ARG A 90 16.09 16.40 -5.31
CA ARG A 90 15.40 17.38 -4.46
C ARG A 90 16.30 17.91 -3.36
N ARG A 91 15.85 18.99 -2.71
CA ARG A 91 16.47 19.44 -1.47
C ARG A 91 16.18 18.41 -0.36
N PRO A 92 17.18 18.06 0.47
CA PRO A 92 16.98 17.22 1.63
C PRO A 92 16.00 17.87 2.61
N THR A 93 15.31 17.04 3.39
CA THR A 93 14.40 17.51 4.46
C THR A 93 15.18 18.20 5.58
N LEU A 94 16.43 17.79 5.81
CA LEU A 94 17.35 18.45 6.74
C LEU A 94 18.09 19.60 6.05
N PRO A 95 18.47 20.68 6.76
CA PRO A 95 19.15 21.85 6.21
C PRO A 95 20.62 21.54 5.91
N LEU A 96 20.86 20.61 5.00
CA LEU A 96 22.18 20.25 4.50
C LEU A 96 22.46 21.06 3.22
N PRO A 97 23.69 21.56 3.01
CA PRO A 97 24.08 22.29 1.80
C PRO A 97 24.34 21.33 0.62
N CYS A 98 23.41 20.40 0.37
CA CYS A 98 23.48 19.42 -0.72
C CYS A 98 22.08 19.14 -1.30
N ALA A 99 22.03 18.38 -2.39
CA ALA A 99 20.80 17.79 -2.91
C ALA A 99 20.76 16.28 -2.59
N GLN A 100 19.62 15.66 -2.80
CA GLN A 100 19.46 14.21 -2.68
C GLN A 100 18.67 13.64 -3.85
N ARG A 101 19.04 12.43 -4.26
CA ARG A 101 18.22 11.58 -5.12
C ARG A 101 17.09 10.99 -4.30
N ASP A 102 15.91 10.93 -4.89
CA ASP A 102 14.73 10.33 -4.29
C ASP A 102 13.88 9.67 -5.37
N THR A 103 13.09 8.68 -5.00
CA THR A 103 12.18 7.99 -5.90
C THR A 103 10.96 7.48 -5.15
N ASN A 104 9.80 7.46 -5.82
CA ASN A 104 8.59 6.82 -5.31
C ASN A 104 8.39 5.40 -5.86
N ALA A 105 9.43 4.79 -6.46
CA ALA A 105 9.33 3.49 -7.12
C ALA A 105 8.79 2.38 -6.21
N ALA A 106 9.20 2.33 -4.94
CA ALA A 106 8.73 1.33 -4.00
C ALA A 106 7.23 1.45 -3.72
N PHE A 107 6.74 2.69 -3.50
CA PHE A 107 5.31 2.95 -3.35
C PHE A 107 4.53 2.58 -4.62
N ALA A 108 5.00 3.04 -5.79
CA ALA A 108 4.35 2.80 -7.08
C ALA A 108 4.26 1.31 -7.42
N TYR A 109 5.32 0.56 -7.14
CA TYR A 109 5.32 -0.90 -7.31
C TYR A 109 4.33 -1.58 -6.36
N ALA A 110 4.32 -1.20 -5.07
CA ALA A 110 3.38 -1.77 -4.10
C ALA A 110 1.92 -1.47 -4.43
N GLU A 111 1.62 -0.27 -4.94
CA GLU A 111 0.28 0.12 -5.42
C GLU A 111 -0.14 -0.73 -6.63
N ALA A 112 0.75 -0.89 -7.61
CA ALA A 112 0.48 -1.70 -8.79
C ALA A 112 0.35 -3.20 -8.46
N TYR A 113 1.16 -3.70 -7.52
CA TYR A 113 1.05 -5.08 -7.02
C TYR A 113 -0.30 -5.31 -6.33
N ALA A 114 -0.75 -4.36 -5.50
CA ALA A 114 -2.08 -4.45 -4.90
C ALA A 114 -3.21 -4.39 -5.94
N ALA A 115 -3.04 -3.61 -7.01
CA ALA A 115 -3.97 -3.60 -8.13
C ALA A 115 -3.98 -4.95 -8.89
N HIS A 116 -2.81 -5.57 -9.06
CA HIS A 116 -2.68 -6.92 -9.63
C HIS A 116 -3.42 -7.99 -8.79
N LEU A 117 -3.46 -7.84 -7.46
CA LEU A 117 -4.20 -8.75 -6.58
C LEU A 117 -5.73 -8.61 -6.67
N ASN A 118 -6.27 -7.48 -7.17
CA ASN A 118 -7.71 -7.20 -7.14
C ASN A 118 -8.58 -8.31 -7.78
N PRO A 119 -8.27 -8.87 -8.97
CA PRO A 119 -9.05 -9.97 -9.53
C PRO A 119 -9.07 -11.22 -8.64
N GLN A 120 -7.96 -11.54 -7.98
CA GLN A 120 -7.87 -12.68 -7.06
C GLN A 120 -8.69 -12.41 -5.80
N ILE A 121 -8.66 -11.18 -5.28
CA ILE A 121 -9.49 -10.75 -4.15
C ILE A 121 -10.97 -10.85 -4.51
N CYS A 122 -11.38 -10.33 -5.67
CA CYS A 122 -12.76 -10.44 -6.16
C CYS A 122 -13.22 -11.90 -6.23
N ALA A 123 -12.39 -12.79 -6.79
CA ALA A 123 -12.69 -14.22 -6.88
C ALA A 123 -12.79 -14.88 -5.49
N MET A 124 -11.90 -14.52 -4.56
CA MET A 124 -11.90 -15.05 -3.19
C MET A 124 -13.14 -14.58 -2.42
N THR A 125 -13.48 -13.29 -2.46
CA THR A 125 -14.65 -12.75 -1.74
C THR A 125 -15.97 -13.28 -2.30
N ALA A 126 -16.03 -13.54 -3.61
CA ALA A 126 -17.23 -14.09 -4.25
C ALA A 126 -17.59 -15.49 -3.74
N GLN A 127 -16.62 -16.28 -3.25
CA GLN A 127 -16.87 -17.60 -2.65
C GLN A 127 -17.69 -17.51 -1.36
N TYR A 128 -17.65 -16.36 -0.68
CA TYR A 128 -18.42 -16.05 0.52
C TYR A 128 -19.69 -15.25 0.20
N GLY A 129 -20.02 -15.06 -1.08
CA GLY A 129 -21.17 -14.27 -1.52
C GLY A 129 -20.95 -12.74 -1.42
N PHE A 130 -19.72 -12.28 -1.24
CA PHE A 130 -19.40 -10.86 -1.15
C PHE A 130 -18.89 -10.33 -2.48
N ARG A 131 -19.10 -9.04 -2.75
CA ARG A 131 -18.62 -8.36 -3.95
C ARG A 131 -17.52 -7.39 -3.57
N THR A 132 -16.33 -7.54 -4.13
CA THR A 132 -15.27 -6.53 -4.02
C THR A 132 -15.38 -5.56 -5.21
N ALA A 133 -15.17 -4.27 -4.97
CA ALA A 133 -15.06 -3.30 -6.06
C ALA A 133 -13.83 -3.59 -6.93
N THR A 134 -14.03 -3.55 -8.23
CA THR A 134 -12.94 -3.46 -9.21
C THR A 134 -12.14 -2.18 -9.01
N ARG A 135 -10.94 -2.11 -9.59
CA ARG A 135 -10.10 -0.90 -9.54
C ARG A 135 -10.83 0.32 -10.09
N GLU A 136 -11.54 0.16 -11.20
CA GLU A 136 -12.32 1.21 -11.86
C GLU A 136 -13.46 1.70 -10.96
N GLU A 137 -14.20 0.77 -10.35
CA GLU A 137 -15.26 1.09 -9.40
C GLU A 137 -14.71 1.79 -8.16
N SER A 138 -13.63 1.29 -7.56
CA SER A 138 -12.99 1.92 -6.40
C SER A 138 -12.55 3.35 -6.70
N ALA A 139 -11.93 3.59 -7.86
CA ALA A 139 -11.57 4.94 -8.28
C ALA A 139 -12.80 5.85 -8.45
N ALA A 140 -13.88 5.35 -9.06
CA ALA A 140 -15.13 6.10 -9.20
C ALA A 140 -15.79 6.40 -7.84
N LEU A 141 -15.76 5.44 -6.92
CA LEU A 141 -16.31 5.59 -5.57
C LEU A 141 -15.54 6.63 -4.76
N ILE A 142 -14.20 6.63 -4.83
CA ILE A 142 -13.38 7.67 -4.19
C ILE A 142 -13.68 9.05 -4.80
N GLN A 143 -13.83 9.13 -6.13
CA GLN A 143 -14.18 10.37 -6.83
C GLN A 143 -15.57 10.90 -6.51
N SER A 144 -16.52 10.03 -6.14
CA SER A 144 -17.88 10.41 -5.76
C SER A 144 -17.92 11.27 -4.48
N LYS A 145 -16.88 11.22 -3.65
CA LYS A 145 -16.74 11.98 -2.39
C LYS A 145 -17.92 11.81 -1.42
N ILE A 146 -18.63 10.69 -1.50
CA ILE A 146 -19.74 10.36 -0.61
C ILE A 146 -19.28 10.39 0.84
N LYS A 147 -20.11 11.00 1.69
CA LYS A 147 -19.85 11.16 3.11
C LYS A 147 -20.73 10.24 3.92
N ARG A 148 -20.14 9.65 4.96
CA ARG A 148 -20.84 8.98 6.05
C ARG A 148 -20.79 9.86 7.29
N LYS A 149 -21.84 9.80 8.10
CA LYS A 149 -21.86 10.43 9.42
C LYS A 149 -21.34 9.45 10.46
N GLN A 150 -20.44 9.92 11.32
CA GLN A 150 -19.99 9.20 12.50
C GLN A 150 -20.05 10.18 13.68
N GLY A 151 -21.10 10.06 14.50
CA GLY A 151 -21.43 11.07 15.50
C GLY A 151 -21.69 12.43 14.85
N ASN A 152 -20.99 13.47 15.31
CA ASN A 152 -21.10 14.83 14.76
C ASN A 152 -20.11 15.12 13.61
N THR A 153 -19.39 14.11 13.12
CA THR A 153 -18.36 14.29 12.09
C THR A 153 -18.78 13.64 10.77
N GLU A 154 -18.52 14.33 9.67
CA GLU A 154 -18.66 13.79 8.32
C GLU A 154 -17.30 13.27 7.83
N LEU A 155 -17.25 11.98 7.52
CA LEU A 155 -16.07 11.30 7.01
C LEU A 155 -16.35 10.78 5.61
N SER A 156 -15.32 10.61 4.78
CA SER A 156 -15.50 9.92 3.50
C SER A 156 -15.93 8.47 3.74
N LEU A 157 -16.93 8.01 2.97
CA LEU A 157 -17.31 6.60 2.95
C LEU A 157 -16.24 5.79 2.22
N PHE A 158 -15.80 6.30 1.07
CA PHE A 158 -14.73 5.74 0.24
C PHE A 158 -13.55 6.71 0.26
N ASP A 159 -12.40 6.26 0.75
CA ASP A 159 -11.16 7.03 0.82
C ASP A 159 -10.01 6.33 0.12
N GLU A 160 -9.62 5.14 0.59
CA GLU A 160 -8.49 4.38 0.08
C GLU A 160 -8.65 2.88 0.35
N GLY A 161 -7.86 2.08 -0.37
CA GLY A 161 -7.76 0.64 -0.20
C GLY A 161 -8.88 -0.14 -0.90
N ASP A 162 -9.32 -1.24 -0.28
CA ASP A 162 -10.30 -2.16 -0.87
C ASP A 162 -11.69 -1.93 -0.32
N PHE A 163 -12.70 -1.98 -1.20
CA PHE A 163 -14.11 -1.84 -0.83
C PHE A 163 -14.84 -3.16 -1.05
N ILE A 164 -15.37 -3.73 0.03
CA ILE A 164 -16.06 -5.02 0.03
C ILE A 164 -17.52 -4.82 0.41
N PHE A 165 -18.41 -5.19 -0.51
CA PHE A 165 -19.85 -5.10 -0.36
C PHE A 165 -20.42 -6.44 0.07
N VAL A 166 -21.20 -6.40 1.13
CA VAL A 166 -21.90 -7.57 1.69
C VAL A 166 -23.41 -7.35 1.62
N SER A 167 -24.16 -8.44 1.47
CA SER A 167 -25.62 -8.43 1.42
C SER A 167 -26.23 -9.06 2.67
N ASP A 168 -27.56 -9.17 2.68
CA ASP A 168 -28.28 -9.98 3.66
C ASP A 168 -27.73 -11.43 3.67
N GLY A 169 -27.52 -11.97 4.88
CA GLY A 169 -27.00 -13.32 5.08
C GLY A 169 -25.48 -13.42 5.25
N ALA A 170 -24.75 -12.31 5.16
CA ALA A 170 -23.32 -12.27 5.49
C ALA A 170 -23.08 -12.62 6.98
N SER A 171 -22.08 -13.45 7.25
CA SER A 171 -21.64 -13.82 8.60
C SER A 171 -20.42 -13.00 9.01
N GLY A 172 -20.36 -12.59 10.28
CA GLY A 172 -19.16 -11.95 10.82
C GLY A 172 -17.94 -12.87 10.76
N ALA A 173 -18.13 -14.19 10.84
CA ALA A 173 -17.03 -15.16 10.70
C ALA A 173 -16.46 -15.19 9.27
N ASP A 174 -17.30 -15.03 8.25
CA ASP A 174 -16.85 -14.96 6.85
C ASP A 174 -16.08 -13.66 6.61
N MET A 175 -16.54 -12.55 7.19
CA MET A 175 -15.83 -11.26 7.13
C MET A 175 -14.44 -11.34 7.77
N VAL A 176 -14.31 -12.01 8.93
CA VAL A 176 -13.01 -12.26 9.57
C VAL A 176 -12.12 -13.14 8.71
N THR A 177 -12.68 -14.19 8.11
CA THR A 177 -11.95 -15.09 7.21
C THR A 177 -11.40 -14.32 6.01
N ILE A 178 -12.19 -13.40 5.44
CA ILE A 178 -11.73 -12.50 4.37
C ILE A 178 -10.63 -11.58 4.84
N CYS A 179 -10.75 -10.95 6.02
CA CYS A 179 -9.67 -10.14 6.57
C CYS A 179 -8.37 -10.94 6.71
N ARG A 180 -8.45 -12.21 7.14
CA ARG A 180 -7.30 -13.11 7.23
C ARG A 180 -6.71 -13.46 5.86
N ASN A 181 -7.56 -13.82 4.91
CA ASN A 181 -7.13 -14.12 3.53
C ASN A 181 -6.44 -12.90 2.90
N LEU A 182 -6.98 -11.70 3.08
CA LEU A 182 -6.35 -10.45 2.61
C LEU A 182 -5.01 -10.21 3.30
N TYR A 183 -4.93 -10.42 4.61
CA TYR A 183 -3.67 -10.33 5.35
C TYR A 183 -2.60 -11.24 4.75
N ASP A 184 -2.94 -12.48 4.43
CA ASP A 184 -2.01 -13.45 3.83
C ASP A 184 -1.67 -13.08 2.37
N MET A 185 -2.64 -12.61 1.57
CA MET A 185 -2.42 -12.17 0.18
C MET A 185 -1.52 -10.94 0.07
N TYR A 186 -1.67 -9.96 0.97
CA TYR A 186 -0.80 -8.78 1.02
C TYR A 186 0.57 -9.04 1.65
N ARG A 187 0.82 -10.29 2.09
CA ARG A 187 2.08 -10.71 2.71
C ARG A 187 2.68 -11.91 1.99
N PRO A 188 3.21 -11.73 0.76
CA PRO A 188 3.86 -12.82 0.03
C PRO A 188 4.98 -13.43 0.87
N GLU A 189 4.95 -14.76 1.01
CA GLU A 189 5.88 -15.52 1.88
C GLU A 189 5.90 -15.04 3.36
N GLY A 190 4.84 -14.37 3.82
CA GLY A 190 4.71 -13.81 5.17
C GLY A 190 5.34 -12.42 5.35
N ASP A 191 5.94 -11.85 4.31
CA ASP A 191 6.64 -10.57 4.36
C ASP A 191 5.68 -9.37 4.19
N GLY A 192 5.80 -8.37 5.07
CA GLY A 192 4.95 -7.18 5.07
C GLY A 192 5.39 -6.04 4.16
N VAL A 193 6.32 -6.25 3.22
CA VAL A 193 6.92 -5.18 2.41
C VAL A 193 5.90 -4.40 1.58
N ILE A 194 4.89 -5.07 1.02
CA ILE A 194 3.81 -4.42 0.25
C ILE A 194 3.06 -3.43 1.16
N LEU A 195 2.54 -3.92 2.28
CA LEU A 195 1.80 -3.10 3.25
C LEU A 195 2.68 -1.99 3.85
N SER A 196 3.97 -2.23 4.08
CA SER A 196 4.89 -1.23 4.64
C SER A 196 5.09 -0.07 3.67
N ASN A 197 5.23 -0.36 2.38
CA ASN A 197 5.38 0.67 1.34
C ASN A 197 4.05 1.36 1.01
N LEU A 198 2.91 0.73 1.27
CA LEU A 198 1.59 1.37 1.18
C LEU A 198 1.21 2.18 2.43
N TYR A 199 2.03 2.18 3.48
CA TYR A 199 1.70 2.76 4.79
C TYR A 199 0.48 2.13 5.45
N GLY A 200 0.30 0.83 5.22
CA GLY A 200 -0.87 0.07 5.56
C GLY A 200 -1.88 0.01 4.42
N ARG A 201 -2.89 -0.83 4.57
CA ARG A 201 -3.99 -0.92 3.60
C ARG A 201 -5.31 -1.04 4.30
N LYS A 202 -6.22 -0.13 3.97
CA LYS A 202 -7.56 -0.09 4.54
C LYS A 202 -8.52 -0.98 3.75
N ILE A 203 -9.30 -1.76 4.45
CA ILE A 203 -10.37 -2.60 3.90
C ILE A 203 -11.68 -2.05 4.47
N THR A 204 -12.55 -1.53 3.61
CA THR A 204 -13.84 -0.98 4.01
C THR A 204 -14.95 -1.93 3.63
N PHE A 205 -15.67 -2.40 4.65
CA PHE A 205 -16.87 -3.21 4.47
C PHE A 205 -18.10 -2.31 4.43
N CYS A 206 -18.92 -2.52 3.42
CA CYS A 206 -20.17 -1.82 3.20
C CYS A 206 -21.32 -2.80 3.00
N TYR A 207 -22.48 -2.50 3.57
CA TYR A 207 -23.71 -3.22 3.31
C TYR A 207 -24.37 -2.64 2.05
N LEU A 208 -24.71 -3.49 1.08
CA LEU A 208 -25.48 -3.13 -0.10
C LEU A 208 -26.80 -3.92 -0.09
N PRO A 209 -27.97 -3.25 -0.06
CA PRO A 209 -29.25 -3.94 -0.06
C PRO A 209 -29.41 -4.90 -1.25
N PRO A 210 -30.04 -6.08 -1.07
CA PRO A 210 -30.28 -6.99 -2.19
C PRO A 210 -31.02 -6.32 -3.34
N GLY A 211 -30.50 -6.49 -4.56
CA GLY A 211 -31.07 -5.89 -5.77
C GLY A 211 -30.67 -4.43 -6.02
N GLU A 212 -29.89 -3.81 -5.14
CA GLU A 212 -29.25 -2.53 -5.43
C GLU A 212 -27.93 -2.75 -6.17
N GLU A 213 -27.79 -2.16 -7.34
CA GLU A 213 -26.56 -2.22 -8.15
C GLU A 213 -25.69 -0.96 -7.97
N ASP A 214 -26.28 0.13 -7.48
CA ASP A 214 -25.58 1.38 -7.24
C ASP A 214 -24.77 1.31 -5.93
N LEU A 215 -23.47 1.04 -6.08
CA LEU A 215 -22.51 0.95 -4.98
C LEU A 215 -22.44 2.22 -4.12
N THR A 216 -22.87 3.38 -4.64
CA THR A 216 -22.87 4.65 -3.90
C THR A 216 -23.90 4.68 -2.77
N LYS A 217 -24.92 3.83 -2.83
CA LYS A 217 -25.98 3.72 -1.81
C LYS A 217 -25.62 2.74 -0.69
N ALA A 218 -24.42 2.17 -0.74
CA ALA A 218 -23.97 1.26 0.30
C ALA A 218 -23.85 1.97 1.65
N ARG A 219 -24.13 1.23 2.73
CA ARG A 219 -24.05 1.72 4.10
C ARG A 219 -22.76 1.22 4.74
N PHE A 220 -22.10 2.08 5.49
CA PHE A 220 -20.84 1.72 6.15
C PHE A 220 -21.06 0.66 7.24
N ILE A 221 -20.21 -0.38 7.25
CA ILE A 221 -20.17 -1.36 8.35
C ILE A 221 -18.95 -1.11 9.22
N LEU A 222 -17.76 -1.30 8.64
CA LEU A 222 -16.49 -1.28 9.38
C LEU A 222 -15.34 -0.98 8.42
N PHE A 223 -14.30 -0.32 8.93
CA PHE A 223 -12.98 -0.34 8.30
C PHE A 223 -12.04 -1.25 9.10
N PHE A 224 -11.18 -1.95 8.39
CA PHE A 224 -10.14 -2.81 8.94
C PHE A 224 -8.82 -2.47 8.27
N THR A 225 -7.77 -2.18 9.06
CA THR A 225 -6.47 -1.76 8.52
C THR A 225 -5.45 -2.87 8.68
N LEU A 226 -4.79 -3.22 7.57
CA LEU A 226 -3.65 -4.13 7.52
C LEU A 226 -2.35 -3.33 7.58
N GLU A 227 -1.45 -3.66 8.51
CA GLU A 227 -0.13 -3.01 8.61
C GLU A 227 1.01 -4.00 8.35
N GLY A 228 2.04 -3.58 7.62
CA GLY A 228 3.15 -4.46 7.24
C GLY A 228 4.03 -4.91 8.41
N ARG A 229 4.17 -4.09 9.45
CA ARG A 229 4.95 -4.42 10.65
C ARG A 229 4.23 -5.39 11.60
N ASN A 230 2.91 -5.51 11.48
CA ASN A 230 2.09 -6.25 12.43
C ASN A 230 1.96 -7.73 12.03
N ASP A 231 2.11 -8.61 13.01
CA ASP A 231 1.62 -9.98 12.88
C ASP A 231 0.07 -9.98 12.93
N TRP A 232 -0.55 -11.14 12.73
CA TRP A 232 -2.02 -11.22 12.73
C TRP A 232 -2.64 -10.85 14.08
N ALA A 233 -2.02 -11.24 15.19
CA ALA A 233 -2.51 -10.94 16.53
C ALA A 233 -2.48 -9.44 16.84
N ALA A 234 -1.39 -8.76 16.45
CA ALA A 234 -1.25 -7.32 16.53
C ALA A 234 -2.25 -6.62 15.60
N THR A 235 -2.42 -7.13 14.37
CA THR A 235 -3.42 -6.60 13.42
C THR A 235 -4.83 -6.66 14.01
N LEU A 236 -5.22 -7.79 14.60
CA LEU A 236 -6.52 -7.92 15.27
C LEU A 236 -6.66 -6.97 16.46
N SER A 237 -5.57 -6.77 17.22
CA SER A 237 -5.55 -5.94 18.42
C SER A 237 -5.70 -4.45 18.12
N ASP A 238 -5.13 -3.97 17.01
CA ASP A 238 -5.18 -2.57 16.57
C ASP A 238 -6.53 -2.22 15.90
N ASN A 239 -7.34 -3.22 15.56
CA ASN A 239 -8.63 -3.07 14.91
C ASN A 239 -9.81 -3.19 15.88
N PRO A 240 -11.01 -2.68 15.50
CA PRO A 240 -12.19 -2.73 16.36
C PRO A 240 -12.60 -4.16 16.76
N GLY A 241 -13.22 -4.30 17.93
CA GLY A 241 -13.58 -5.61 18.49
C GLY A 241 -12.53 -6.22 19.42
N SER A 242 -11.34 -5.63 19.52
CA SER A 242 -10.33 -6.01 20.51
C SER A 242 -10.59 -5.39 21.90
N SER A 243 -10.15 -6.11 22.95
CA SER A 243 -10.02 -5.58 24.31
C SER A 243 -8.52 -5.52 24.67
N SER A 244 -8.10 -4.51 25.43
CA SER A 244 -6.67 -4.19 25.64
C SER A 244 -5.79 -5.30 26.23
N ASN A 245 -6.38 -6.36 26.76
CA ASN A 245 -5.67 -7.43 27.48
C ASN A 245 -5.75 -8.80 26.79
N GLU A 246 -6.55 -8.95 25.74
CA GLU A 246 -6.70 -10.24 25.05
C GLU A 246 -5.56 -10.45 24.05
N LYS A 247 -4.98 -11.66 24.04
CA LYS A 247 -3.87 -12.04 23.16
C LYS A 247 -4.11 -13.37 22.43
N ASP A 248 -5.14 -14.11 22.81
CA ASP A 248 -5.54 -15.32 22.11
C ASP A 248 -6.18 -14.95 20.76
N VAL A 249 -5.52 -15.36 19.68
CA VAL A 249 -5.95 -15.09 18.30
C VAL A 249 -7.37 -15.60 18.05
N ALA A 250 -7.73 -16.79 18.54
CA ALA A 250 -9.06 -17.35 18.30
C ALA A 250 -10.15 -16.54 19.02
N VAL A 251 -9.82 -15.98 20.20
CA VAL A 251 -10.73 -15.09 20.93
C VAL A 251 -10.85 -13.74 20.23
N LEU A 252 -9.73 -13.18 19.76
CA LEU A 252 -9.72 -11.92 19.00
C LEU A 252 -10.52 -12.02 17.69
N GLU A 253 -10.34 -13.10 16.93
CA GLU A 253 -11.11 -13.39 15.72
C GLU A 253 -12.60 -13.51 16.03
N LYS A 254 -12.96 -14.24 17.10
CA LYS A 254 -14.34 -14.36 17.54
C LYS A 254 -14.92 -12.99 17.91
N ASN A 255 -14.20 -12.16 18.65
CA ASN A 255 -14.69 -10.85 19.05
C ASN A 255 -14.89 -9.92 17.85
N LEU A 256 -13.96 -9.94 16.88
CA LEU A 256 -14.09 -9.22 15.63
C LEU A 256 -15.33 -9.69 14.84
N ALA A 257 -15.59 -11.00 14.77
CA ALA A 257 -16.78 -11.55 14.12
C ALA A 257 -18.08 -11.04 14.78
N HIS A 258 -18.16 -11.05 16.12
CA HIS A 258 -19.34 -10.51 16.83
C HIS A 258 -19.50 -9.00 16.59
N PHE A 259 -18.39 -8.27 16.47
CA PHE A 259 -18.42 -6.84 16.16
C PHE A 259 -18.96 -6.59 14.74
N PHE A 260 -18.51 -7.37 13.76
CA PHE A 260 -19.04 -7.33 12.40
C PHE A 260 -20.54 -7.62 12.35
N GLU A 261 -21.02 -8.66 13.03
CA GLU A 261 -22.45 -9.00 13.07
C GLU A 261 -23.29 -7.86 13.64
N LYS A 262 -22.81 -7.22 14.72
CA LYS A 262 -23.48 -6.06 15.30
C LYS A 262 -23.55 -4.90 14.30
N CYS A 263 -22.43 -4.54 13.68
CA CYS A 263 -22.39 -3.44 12.71
C CYS A 263 -23.23 -3.74 11.45
N LEU A 264 -23.24 -4.98 10.99
CA LEU A 264 -24.09 -5.42 9.88
C LEU A 264 -25.57 -5.30 10.24
N HIS A 265 -25.96 -5.74 11.44
CA HIS A 265 -27.34 -5.59 11.91
C HIS A 265 -27.79 -4.13 11.94
N ASP A 266 -26.96 -3.23 12.48
CA ASP A 266 -27.25 -1.80 12.53
C ASP A 266 -27.38 -1.19 11.11
N ALA A 267 -26.50 -1.59 10.18
CA ALA A 267 -26.53 -1.16 8.79
C ALA A 267 -27.79 -1.64 8.05
N VAL A 268 -28.23 -2.89 8.26
CA VAL A 268 -29.46 -3.46 7.69
C VAL A 268 -30.69 -2.68 8.17
N GLN A 269 -30.78 -2.41 9.47
CA GLN A 269 -31.89 -1.67 10.08
C GLN A 269 -31.92 -0.18 9.71
N GLY A 270 -30.87 0.34 9.04
CA GLY A 270 -30.77 1.75 8.66
C GLY A 270 -30.60 2.67 9.86
N SER A 271 -30.10 2.15 10.98
CA SER A 271 -29.88 2.89 12.20
C SER A 271 -28.48 3.52 12.17
N HIS A 272 -28.39 4.74 11.64
CA HIS A 272 -27.19 5.59 11.72
C HIS A 272 -27.55 6.98 12.25
#